data_AF-A0A1N7HP62-F1
#
_entry.id   AF-A0A1N7HP62-F1
#
_cell.length_a   1.000
_cell.length_b   1.000
_cell.length_c   1.000
_cell.angle_alpha   90.00
_cell.angle_beta   90.00
_cell.angle_gamma   90.00
#
_symmetry.space_group_name_H-M   'P 1'
#
loop_
_entity.id
_entity.type
_entity.pdbx_description
1 polymer ?
#
loop_
_entity_poly.entity_id
_entity_poly.type
_entity_poly.pdbx_seq_one_letter_code
_entity_poly.pdbx_strand_id
1 'polypeptide(L)'
;MRNSCCYPDRSGSRSLCRGDLHRFLHLPRLRFRGLWNSFVEAGENTGTIIFVLLFSFMIGRVMVAEGMPQDLTRAVAALSESRILILHLVNAFLIFVGTIMDDLSVAVVIAPLFMPLMFDVGVDPVHFGSIVACSVVIGANNPPVAPILYMACRIGKVSIHHAITPALQMIFFVALPIMIAVTFVPALSLALPRMLGVH
;
A
#
# COMPACT_ATOMS: atom_id res chain seq x y z
N MET A 1 -15.74 22.36 -15.39
CA MET A 1 -15.51 21.53 -16.60
C MET A 1 -14.50 22.21 -17.52
N ARG A 2 -13.19 21.92 -17.37
CA ARG A 2 -12.16 22.22 -18.37
C ARG A 2 -11.28 20.97 -18.51
N ASN A 3 -11.82 20.01 -19.24
CA ASN A 3 -11.07 18.86 -19.74
C ASN A 3 -10.30 19.32 -20.97
N SER A 4 -8.99 19.44 -20.84
CA SER A 4 -8.07 19.52 -21.99
C SER A 4 -6.79 18.75 -21.67
N CYS A 5 -6.97 17.47 -21.30
CA CYS A 5 -5.93 16.47 -21.47
C CYS A 5 -5.90 16.10 -22.95
N CYS A 6 -5.06 16.77 -23.72
CA CYS A 6 -4.77 16.40 -25.10
C CYS A 6 -3.46 15.60 -25.14
N TYR A 7 -3.55 14.31 -25.44
CA TYR A 7 -2.48 13.53 -26.05
C TYR A 7 -3.10 12.29 -26.69
N PRO A 8 -2.83 12.03 -27.97
CA PRO A 8 -1.74 11.11 -28.31
C PRO A 8 -0.97 11.44 -29.62
N ASP A 9 0.35 11.15 -29.70
CA ASP A 9 0.97 10.52 -30.89
C ASP A 9 2.44 10.08 -30.63
N ARG A 10 2.80 8.88 -31.10
CA ARG A 10 4.03 8.11 -30.88
C ARG A 10 5.22 8.51 -31.78
N SER A 11 5.13 9.57 -32.58
CA SER A 11 6.20 9.96 -33.52
C SER A 11 7.03 11.20 -33.09
N GLY A 12 6.67 11.87 -32.00
CA GLY A 12 7.25 13.17 -31.58
C GLY A 12 8.17 13.15 -30.35
N SER A 13 8.79 12.01 -30.02
CA SER A 13 9.45 11.79 -28.72
C SER A 13 10.74 12.61 -28.48
N ARG A 14 11.30 13.30 -29.48
CA ARG A 14 12.56 14.07 -29.30
C ARG A 14 12.38 15.58 -29.05
N SER A 15 11.23 16.18 -29.36
CA SER A 15 11.05 17.63 -29.24
C SER A 15 10.38 18.09 -27.94
N LEU A 16 9.61 17.24 -27.26
CA LEU A 16 8.98 17.60 -25.98
C LEU A 16 9.95 17.53 -24.79
N CYS A 17 10.95 16.64 -24.84
CA CYS A 17 11.88 16.46 -23.72
C CYS A 17 12.84 17.65 -23.53
N ARG A 18 13.05 18.49 -24.55
CA ARG A 18 13.84 19.73 -24.45
C ARG A 18 13.04 20.91 -23.89
N GLY A 19 11.71 20.91 -24.03
CA GLY A 19 10.83 21.99 -23.59
C GLY A 19 10.56 21.98 -22.08
N ASP A 20 10.46 20.80 -21.48
CA ASP A 20 10.21 20.67 -20.04
C ASP A 20 11.49 20.79 -19.20
N LEU A 21 12.64 20.38 -19.72
CA LEU A 21 13.92 20.50 -19.01
C LEU A 21 14.40 21.96 -18.90
N HIS A 22 14.16 22.78 -19.93
CA HIS A 22 14.48 24.21 -19.89
C HIS A 22 13.51 25.02 -19.02
N ARG A 23 12.31 24.48 -18.74
CA ARG A 23 11.33 25.06 -17.81
C ARG A 23 11.59 24.65 -16.36
N PHE A 24 12.23 23.49 -16.15
CA PHE A 24 12.65 23.01 -14.83
C PHE A 24 14.00 23.60 -14.37
N LEU A 25 14.88 24.01 -15.29
CA LEU A 25 16.18 24.63 -14.93
C LEU A 25 16.11 26.15 -14.70
N HIS A 26 15.05 26.82 -15.14
CA HIS A 26 14.80 28.25 -14.87
C HIS A 26 13.81 28.42 -13.70
N LEU A 27 14.21 28.07 -12.47
CA LEU A 27 13.54 28.52 -11.24
C LEU A 27 14.15 29.84 -10.71
N PRO A 28 13.82 31.02 -11.26
CA PRO A 28 13.95 32.26 -10.49
C PRO A 28 12.61 32.93 -10.16
N ARG A 29 11.45 32.28 -10.38
CA ARG A 29 10.14 32.86 -9.99
C ARG A 29 9.13 31.80 -9.52
N LEU A 30 9.37 31.19 -8.36
CA LEU A 30 8.28 30.79 -7.47
C LEU A 30 7.54 32.08 -7.07
N ARG A 31 6.59 32.52 -7.90
CA ARG A 31 5.61 33.54 -7.48
C ARG A 31 5.01 33.01 -6.18
N PHE A 32 5.08 33.78 -5.10
CA PHE A 32 4.49 33.50 -3.78
C PHE A 32 3.07 32.87 -3.87
N ARG A 33 2.32 33.24 -4.91
CA ARG A 33 0.99 32.72 -5.27
C ARG A 33 0.94 31.25 -5.74
N GLY A 34 1.97 30.77 -6.45
CA GLY A 34 2.08 29.36 -6.85
C GLY A 34 2.50 28.45 -5.70
N LEU A 35 3.32 28.98 -4.79
CA LEU A 35 3.65 28.29 -3.53
C LEU A 35 2.38 28.17 -2.66
N TRP A 36 1.63 29.28 -2.51
CA TRP A 36 0.36 29.28 -1.75
C TRP A 36 -0.67 28.30 -2.33
N ASN A 37 -0.86 28.27 -3.67
CA ASN A 37 -1.77 27.32 -4.29
C ASN A 37 -1.35 25.86 -4.03
N SER A 38 -0.06 25.55 -4.07
CA SER A 38 0.44 24.20 -3.80
C SER A 38 0.19 23.78 -2.34
N PHE A 39 0.33 24.71 -1.39
CA PHE A 39 0.01 24.50 0.02
C PHE A 39 -1.48 24.25 0.24
N VAL A 40 -2.36 25.02 -0.44
CA VAL A 40 -3.81 24.84 -0.35
C VAL A 40 -4.23 23.48 -0.91
N GLU A 41 -3.70 23.09 -2.07
CA GLU A 41 -3.99 21.80 -2.71
C GLU A 41 -3.48 20.60 -1.88
N ALA A 42 -2.26 20.72 -1.31
CA ALA A 42 -1.74 19.73 -0.39
C ALA A 42 -2.58 19.63 0.91
N GLY A 43 -3.06 20.77 1.42
CA GLY A 43 -3.94 20.84 2.58
C GLY A 43 -5.30 20.20 2.34
N GLU A 44 -5.90 20.40 1.17
CA GLU A 44 -7.19 19.81 0.78
C GLU A 44 -7.10 18.26 0.68
N ASN A 45 -6.04 17.76 0.06
CA ASN A 45 -5.77 16.31 -0.04
C ASN A 45 -5.56 15.70 1.35
N THR A 46 -4.76 16.35 2.19
CA THR A 46 -4.48 15.88 3.55
C THR A 46 -5.74 15.92 4.42
N GLY A 47 -6.58 16.96 4.26
CA GLY A 47 -7.86 17.08 4.96
C GLY A 47 -8.80 15.92 4.63
N THR A 48 -8.88 15.52 3.36
CA THR A 48 -9.69 14.38 2.91
C THR A 48 -9.19 13.07 3.53
N ILE A 49 -7.87 12.83 3.53
CA ILE A 49 -7.26 11.64 4.13
C ILE A 49 -7.55 11.57 5.64
N ILE A 50 -7.38 12.68 6.37
CA ILE A 50 -7.66 12.74 7.81
C ILE A 50 -9.13 12.43 8.10
N PHE A 51 -10.05 12.93 7.28
CA PHE A 51 -11.48 12.68 7.44
C PHE A 51 -11.79 11.18 7.30
N VAL A 52 -11.24 10.52 6.28
CA VAL A 52 -11.39 9.07 6.05
C VAL A 52 -10.77 8.25 7.19
N LEU A 53 -9.61 8.67 7.71
CA LEU A 53 -8.96 8.04 8.86
C LEU A 53 -9.85 8.09 10.10
N LEU A 54 -10.50 9.22 10.36
CA LEU A 54 -11.40 9.42 11.51
C LEU A 54 -12.55 8.41 11.53
N PHE A 55 -13.23 8.23 10.39
CA PHE A 55 -14.28 7.22 10.26
C PHE A 55 -13.73 5.79 10.34
N SER A 56 -12.57 5.53 9.74
CA SER A 56 -11.92 4.21 9.80
C SER A 56 -11.58 3.82 11.25
N PHE A 57 -11.10 4.76 12.06
CA PHE A 57 -10.87 4.55 13.49
C PHE A 57 -12.16 4.24 14.26
N MET A 58 -13.27 4.91 13.94
CA MET A 58 -14.56 4.60 14.56
C MET A 58 -15.02 3.18 14.21
N ILE A 59 -14.92 2.78 12.94
CA ILE A 59 -15.25 1.42 12.48
C ILE A 59 -14.36 0.39 13.19
N GLY A 60 -13.07 0.66 13.30
CA GLY A 60 -12.14 -0.22 14.03
C GLY A 60 -12.55 -0.43 15.49
N ARG A 61 -13.00 0.63 16.18
CA ARG A 61 -13.50 0.51 17.56
C ARG A 61 -14.78 -0.32 17.65
N VAL A 62 -15.70 -0.14 16.71
CA VAL A 62 -16.94 -0.94 16.65
C VAL A 62 -16.63 -2.40 16.40
N MET A 63 -15.73 -2.72 15.46
CA MET A 63 -15.33 -4.08 15.14
C MET A 63 -14.65 -4.79 16.32
N VAL A 64 -13.82 -4.06 17.09
CA VAL A 64 -13.25 -4.58 18.34
C VAL A 64 -14.33 -4.78 19.41
N ALA A 65 -15.34 -3.90 19.48
CA ALA A 65 -16.45 -4.04 20.43
C ALA A 65 -17.37 -5.22 20.11
N GLU A 66 -17.52 -5.60 18.84
CA GLU A 66 -18.30 -6.78 18.43
C GLU A 66 -17.58 -8.12 18.66
N GLY A 67 -16.30 -8.10 19.04
CA GLY A 67 -15.54 -9.34 19.29
C GLY A 67 -15.07 -10.07 18.03
N MET A 68 -15.09 -9.39 16.86
CA MET A 68 -14.54 -9.93 15.61
C MET A 68 -13.10 -10.49 15.72
N PRO A 69 -12.14 -9.87 16.44
CA PRO A 69 -10.78 -10.41 16.53
C PRO A 69 -10.73 -11.80 17.19
N GLN A 70 -11.57 -12.04 18.21
CA GLN A 70 -11.62 -13.34 18.90
C GLN A 70 -12.21 -14.43 18.01
N ASP A 71 -13.25 -14.11 17.24
CA ASP A 71 -13.88 -15.08 16.34
C ASP A 71 -12.96 -15.46 15.17
N LEU A 72 -12.22 -14.49 14.63
CA LEU A 72 -11.23 -14.74 13.60
C LEU A 72 -10.09 -15.62 14.11
N THR A 73 -9.60 -15.34 15.33
CA THR A 73 -8.55 -16.12 15.99
C THR A 73 -8.97 -17.57 16.17
N ARG A 74 -10.21 -17.80 16.63
CA ARG A 74 -10.78 -19.16 16.79
C ARG A 74 -10.96 -19.87 15.45
N ALA A 75 -11.43 -19.17 14.41
CA ALA A 75 -11.60 -19.73 13.08
C ALA A 75 -10.26 -20.18 12.47
N VAL A 76 -9.21 -19.38 12.60
CA VAL A 76 -7.87 -19.70 12.09
C VAL A 76 -7.22 -20.82 12.92
N ALA A 77 -7.33 -20.78 14.24
CA ALA A 77 -6.79 -21.83 15.13
C ALA A 77 -7.47 -23.19 14.92
N ALA A 78 -8.77 -23.21 14.59
CA ALA A 78 -9.50 -24.45 14.29
C ALA A 78 -9.07 -25.10 12.96
N LEU A 79 -8.53 -24.32 12.03
CA LEU A 79 -8.10 -24.80 10.71
C LEU A 79 -6.67 -25.36 10.70
N SER A 80 -5.79 -24.92 11.61
CA SER A 80 -4.41 -25.43 11.66
C SER A 80 -3.67 -25.18 12.97
N GLU A 81 -2.92 -26.19 13.43
CA GLU A 81 -2.00 -26.09 14.57
C GLU A 81 -0.57 -25.69 14.15
N SER A 82 -0.28 -25.69 12.83
CA SER A 82 1.08 -25.43 12.35
C SER A 82 1.33 -23.93 12.13
N ARG A 83 2.33 -23.38 12.85
CA ARG A 83 2.77 -21.98 12.76
C ARG A 83 2.90 -21.50 11.31
N ILE A 84 3.55 -22.28 10.46
CA ILE A 84 3.84 -21.90 9.07
C ILE A 84 2.56 -21.77 8.24
N LEU A 85 1.59 -22.67 8.43
CA LEU A 85 0.33 -22.61 7.68
C LEU A 85 -0.53 -21.42 8.12
N ILE A 86 -0.55 -21.11 9.43
CA ILE A 86 -1.24 -19.92 9.95
C ILE A 86 -0.69 -18.63 9.32
N LEU A 87 0.64 -18.49 9.26
CA LEU A 87 1.27 -17.31 8.62
C LEU A 87 0.88 -17.19 7.14
N HIS A 88 0.85 -18.30 6.39
CA HIS A 88 0.41 -18.27 4.99
C HIS A 88 -1.07 -17.94 4.83
N LEU A 89 -1.93 -18.47 5.69
CA LEU A 89 -3.37 -18.18 5.67
C LEU A 89 -3.64 -16.69 5.94
N VAL A 90 -2.95 -16.13 6.92
CA VAL A 90 -3.06 -14.72 7.30
C VAL A 90 -2.50 -13.82 6.19
N ASN A 91 -1.37 -14.17 5.56
CA ASN A 91 -0.86 -13.41 4.42
C ASN A 91 -1.83 -13.41 3.24
N ALA A 92 -2.39 -14.57 2.90
CA ALA A 92 -3.38 -14.68 1.83
C ALA A 92 -4.61 -13.82 2.14
N PHE A 93 -5.09 -13.87 3.39
CA PHE A 93 -6.18 -13.02 3.85
C PHE A 93 -5.83 -11.52 3.78
N LEU A 94 -4.64 -11.13 4.22
CA LEU A 94 -4.17 -9.74 4.19
C LEU A 94 -4.04 -9.20 2.77
N ILE A 95 -3.60 -10.02 1.81
CA ILE A 95 -3.56 -9.63 0.39
C ILE A 95 -4.97 -9.45 -0.17
N PHE A 96 -5.90 -10.34 0.19
CA PHE A 96 -7.30 -10.26 -0.25
C PHE A 96 -8.00 -9.03 0.33
N VAL A 97 -7.78 -8.73 1.60
CA VAL A 97 -8.33 -7.52 2.22
C VAL A 97 -7.64 -6.28 1.65
N GLY A 98 -6.32 -6.28 1.49
CA GLY A 98 -5.55 -5.18 0.92
C GLY A 98 -5.80 -4.93 -0.57
N THR A 99 -6.49 -5.84 -1.26
CA THR A 99 -6.97 -5.58 -2.62
C THR A 99 -8.27 -4.80 -2.65
N ILE A 100 -9.12 -4.92 -1.63
CA ILE A 100 -10.46 -4.30 -1.59
C ILE A 100 -10.45 -3.03 -0.74
N MET A 101 -9.71 -3.04 0.36
CA MET A 101 -9.58 -1.92 1.29
C MET A 101 -8.34 -1.07 0.97
N ASP A 102 -8.44 0.22 1.33
CA ASP A 102 -7.33 1.16 1.29
C ASP A 102 -6.22 0.77 2.29
N ASP A 103 -4.95 0.98 1.90
CA ASP A 103 -3.78 0.60 2.68
C ASP A 103 -3.82 1.12 4.12
N LEU A 104 -4.31 2.35 4.31
CA LEU A 104 -4.39 2.99 5.63
C LEU A 104 -5.44 2.32 6.52
N SER A 105 -6.58 1.93 5.95
CA SER A 105 -7.65 1.28 6.70
C SER A 105 -7.21 -0.09 7.21
N VAL A 106 -6.49 -0.86 6.38
CA VAL A 106 -5.95 -2.17 6.77
C VAL A 106 -4.91 -2.02 7.88
N ALA A 107 -4.00 -1.06 7.77
CA ALA A 107 -2.99 -0.83 8.81
C ALA A 107 -3.60 -0.39 10.15
N VAL A 108 -4.69 0.38 10.13
CA VAL A 108 -5.34 0.90 11.35
C VAL A 108 -6.29 -0.10 12.00
N VAL A 109 -7.04 -0.86 11.20
CA VAL A 109 -8.11 -1.76 11.71
C VAL A 109 -7.62 -3.19 11.78
N ILE A 110 -7.09 -3.71 10.68
CA ILE A 110 -6.80 -5.14 10.51
C ILE A 110 -5.48 -5.50 11.20
N ALA A 111 -4.45 -4.66 11.13
CA ALA A 111 -3.18 -4.96 11.80
C ALA A 111 -3.32 -5.18 13.32
N PRO A 112 -3.94 -4.30 14.11
CA PRO A 112 -4.13 -4.57 15.55
C PRO A 112 -5.12 -5.71 15.82
N LEU A 113 -6.04 -6.00 14.89
CA LEU A 113 -6.96 -7.14 14.99
C LEU A 113 -6.21 -8.49 14.97
N PHE A 114 -5.21 -8.62 14.09
CA PHE A 114 -4.41 -9.84 13.95
C PHE A 114 -3.20 -9.91 14.88
N MET A 115 -2.80 -8.79 15.47
CA MET A 115 -1.70 -8.74 16.43
C MET A 115 -1.83 -9.75 17.59
N PRO A 116 -2.97 -9.90 18.31
CA PRO A 116 -3.08 -10.88 19.39
C PRO A 116 -2.92 -12.33 18.90
N LEU A 117 -3.48 -12.68 17.73
CA LEU A 117 -3.28 -14.00 17.11
C LEU A 117 -1.80 -14.30 16.86
N MET A 118 -1.05 -13.31 16.39
CA MET A 118 0.37 -13.45 16.06
C MET A 118 1.24 -13.58 17.30
N PHE A 119 0.87 -12.89 18.38
CA PHE A 119 1.50 -13.08 19.68
C PHE A 119 1.31 -14.51 20.22
N ASP A 120 0.10 -15.07 20.12
CA ASP A 120 -0.19 -16.45 20.54
C ASP A 120 0.61 -17.48 19.72
N VAL A 121 0.82 -17.20 18.43
CA VAL A 121 1.64 -18.02 17.54
C VAL A 121 3.15 -17.81 17.79
N GLY A 122 3.54 -16.82 18.59
CA GLY A 122 4.94 -16.51 18.96
C GLY A 122 5.72 -15.75 17.89
N VAL A 123 5.05 -14.88 17.15
CA VAL A 123 5.63 -13.98 16.15
C VAL A 123 5.88 -12.60 16.77
N ASP A 124 7.06 -12.03 16.56
CA ASP A 124 7.38 -10.68 17.02
C ASP A 124 6.49 -9.62 16.34
N PRO A 125 6.03 -8.59 17.07
CA PRO A 125 5.13 -7.55 16.53
C PRO A 125 5.78 -6.74 15.40
N VAL A 126 7.11 -6.57 15.45
CA VAL A 126 7.86 -5.87 14.39
C VAL A 126 7.91 -6.71 13.11
N HIS A 127 8.12 -8.03 13.27
CA HIS A 127 8.08 -8.95 12.13
C HIS A 127 6.68 -8.98 11.51
N PHE A 128 5.64 -9.10 12.34
CA PHE A 128 4.27 -9.03 11.88
C PHE A 128 3.93 -7.71 11.17
N GLY A 129 4.38 -6.57 11.68
CA GLY A 129 4.21 -5.28 11.01
C GLY A 129 4.82 -5.25 9.60
N SER A 130 6.00 -5.85 9.43
CA SER A 130 6.63 -5.98 8.10
C SER A 130 5.85 -6.90 7.16
N ILE A 131 5.26 -7.98 7.69
CA ILE A 131 4.42 -8.91 6.94
C ILE A 131 3.15 -8.21 6.46
N VAL A 132 2.47 -7.46 7.34
CA VAL A 132 1.27 -6.67 6.99
C VAL A 132 1.62 -5.64 5.93
N ALA A 133 2.68 -4.86 6.13
CA ALA A 133 3.10 -3.83 5.18
C ALA A 133 3.39 -4.42 3.79
N CYS A 134 4.12 -5.54 3.72
CA CYS A 134 4.38 -6.21 2.45
C CYS A 134 3.10 -6.74 1.81
N SER A 135 2.24 -7.42 2.57
CA SER A 135 1.01 -8.05 2.05
C SER A 135 0.02 -7.01 1.52
N VAL A 136 -0.13 -5.88 2.22
CA VAL A 136 -1.02 -4.78 1.85
C VAL A 136 -0.52 -4.07 0.59
N VAL A 137 0.77 -3.73 0.52
CA VAL A 137 1.37 -3.14 -0.69
C VAL A 137 1.22 -4.06 -1.90
N ILE A 138 1.37 -5.37 -1.72
CA ILE A 138 1.13 -6.36 -2.78
C ILE A 138 -0.34 -6.32 -3.22
N GLY A 139 -1.27 -6.23 -2.27
CA GLY A 139 -2.70 -6.06 -2.53
C GLY A 139 -3.01 -4.79 -3.35
N ALA A 140 -2.48 -3.64 -2.95
CA ALA A 140 -2.70 -2.36 -3.62
C ALA A 140 -2.07 -2.26 -5.02
N ASN A 141 -1.12 -3.13 -5.38
CA ASN A 141 -0.59 -3.21 -6.73
C ASN A 141 -1.38 -4.15 -7.64
N ASN A 142 -2.20 -5.05 -7.08
CA ASN A 142 -2.93 -6.06 -7.84
C ASN A 142 -4.10 -5.38 -8.62
N PRO A 143 -4.30 -5.70 -9.91
CA PRO A 143 -5.30 -5.06 -10.79
C PRO A 143 -6.76 -4.95 -10.34
N PRO A 144 -7.33 -5.73 -9.39
CA PRO A 144 -8.71 -5.50 -8.92
C PRO A 144 -9.01 -4.04 -8.58
N VAL A 145 -8.06 -3.29 -8.01
CA VAL A 145 -8.25 -1.86 -7.68
C VAL A 145 -7.03 -0.99 -7.99
N ALA A 146 -5.82 -1.58 -8.08
CA ALA A 146 -4.51 -0.99 -8.44
C ALA A 146 -4.40 0.54 -8.65
N PRO A 147 -4.64 1.38 -7.62
CA PRO A 147 -4.70 2.84 -7.78
C PRO A 147 -3.38 3.41 -8.31
N ILE A 148 -2.24 2.85 -7.89
CA ILE A 148 -0.90 3.26 -8.31
C ILE A 148 -0.69 2.95 -9.80
N LEU A 149 -1.12 1.78 -10.26
CA LEU A 149 -1.02 1.39 -11.67
C LEU A 149 -1.91 2.29 -12.55
N TYR A 150 -3.14 2.59 -12.09
CA TYR A 150 -4.03 3.51 -12.80
C TYR A 150 -3.47 4.94 -12.84
N MET A 151 -2.88 5.42 -11.76
CA MET A 151 -2.23 6.73 -11.70
C MET A 151 -1.01 6.79 -12.65
N ALA A 152 -0.17 5.76 -12.65
CA ALA A 152 0.97 5.63 -13.55
C ALA A 152 0.53 5.58 -15.03
N CYS A 153 -0.54 4.83 -15.35
CA CYS A 153 -1.10 4.80 -16.70
C CYS A 153 -1.66 6.16 -17.13
N ARG A 154 -2.31 6.90 -16.21
CA ARG A 154 -2.81 8.25 -16.46
C ARG A 154 -1.69 9.25 -16.75
N ILE A 155 -0.60 9.20 -16.00
CA ILE A 155 0.57 10.07 -16.20
C ILE A 155 1.32 9.66 -17.48
N GLY A 156 1.53 8.36 -17.68
CA GLY A 156 2.24 7.79 -18.83
C GLY A 156 1.43 7.71 -20.13
N LYS A 157 0.12 7.98 -20.10
CA LYS A 157 -0.81 7.90 -21.24
C LYS A 157 -0.77 6.55 -21.97
N VAL A 158 -0.60 5.46 -21.21
CA VAL A 158 -0.55 4.10 -21.74
C VAL A 158 -1.88 3.41 -21.46
N SER A 159 -2.36 2.59 -22.40
CA SER A 159 -3.59 1.81 -22.19
C SER A 159 -3.41 0.83 -21.03
N ILE A 160 -4.36 0.78 -20.11
CA ILE A 160 -4.38 -0.11 -18.95
C ILE A 160 -4.16 -1.58 -19.34
N HIS A 161 -4.75 -2.03 -20.46
CA HIS A 161 -4.59 -3.39 -20.98
C HIS A 161 -3.12 -3.79 -21.22
N HIS A 162 -2.28 -2.86 -21.66
CA HIS A 162 -0.85 -3.12 -21.88
C HIS A 162 -0.03 -3.01 -20.59
N ALA A 163 -0.54 -2.33 -19.57
CA ALA A 163 0.15 -2.14 -18.29
C ALA A 163 -0.15 -3.25 -17.27
N ILE A 164 -1.30 -3.93 -17.40
CA ILE A 164 -1.68 -5.05 -16.51
C ILE A 164 -0.74 -6.24 -16.66
N THR A 165 -0.35 -6.61 -17.89
CA THR A 165 0.54 -7.75 -18.13
C THR A 165 1.89 -7.61 -17.41
N PRO A 166 2.65 -6.50 -17.57
CA PRO A 166 3.91 -6.32 -16.83
C PRO A 166 3.68 -6.14 -15.32
N ALA A 167 2.57 -5.54 -14.90
CA ALA A 167 2.25 -5.41 -13.48
C ALA A 167 2.03 -6.77 -12.80
N LEU A 168 1.26 -7.67 -13.43
CA LEU A 168 1.04 -9.03 -12.94
C LEU A 168 2.34 -9.86 -12.94
N GLN A 169 3.17 -9.71 -13.98
CA GLN A 169 4.48 -10.35 -14.01
C GLN A 169 5.36 -9.88 -12.85
N MET A 170 5.39 -8.58 -12.56
CA MET A 170 6.16 -8.05 -11.44
C MET A 170 5.63 -8.55 -10.08
N ILE A 171 4.32 -8.64 -9.91
CA ILE A 171 3.71 -9.20 -8.69
C ILE A 171 4.11 -10.65 -8.47
N PHE A 172 4.05 -11.47 -9.53
CA PHE A 172 4.35 -12.89 -9.42
C PHE A 172 5.85 -13.20 -9.27
N PHE A 173 6.72 -12.49 -10.01
CA PHE A 173 8.16 -12.73 -10.01
C PHE A 173 8.92 -12.02 -8.90
N VAL A 174 8.39 -10.92 -8.36
CA VAL A 174 9.10 -10.09 -7.36
C VAL A 174 8.35 -10.09 -6.04
N ALA A 175 7.05 -9.81 -6.06
CA ALA A 175 6.31 -9.54 -4.84
C ALA A 175 5.98 -10.81 -4.03
N LEU A 176 5.56 -11.88 -4.69
CA LEU A 176 5.37 -13.20 -4.07
C LEU A 176 6.63 -13.78 -3.41
N PRO A 177 7.80 -13.85 -4.10
CA PRO A 177 9.01 -14.38 -3.48
C PRO A 177 9.55 -13.47 -2.37
N ILE A 178 9.42 -12.15 -2.47
CA ILE A 178 9.77 -11.23 -1.38
C ILE A 178 8.87 -11.46 -0.16
N MET A 179 7.57 -11.62 -0.35
CA MET A 179 6.64 -11.91 0.74
C MET A 179 7.00 -13.22 1.45
N ILE A 180 7.33 -14.27 0.69
CA ILE A 180 7.79 -15.55 1.24
C ILE A 180 9.12 -15.34 1.99
N ALA A 181 10.08 -14.63 1.41
CA ALA A 181 11.37 -14.35 2.05
C ALA A 181 11.20 -13.55 3.36
N VAL A 182 10.34 -12.54 3.37
CA VAL A 182 10.00 -11.76 4.57
C VAL A 182 9.28 -12.62 5.60
N THR A 183 8.45 -13.59 5.20
CA THR A 183 7.72 -14.48 6.13
C THR A 183 8.64 -15.52 6.79
N PHE A 184 9.64 -16.03 6.08
CA PHE A 184 10.54 -17.07 6.57
C PHE A 184 11.84 -16.56 7.20
N VAL A 185 12.25 -15.32 6.89
CA VAL A 185 13.50 -14.73 7.39
C VAL A 185 13.18 -13.54 8.29
N PRO A 186 12.84 -13.78 9.58
CA PRO A 186 12.59 -12.69 10.54
C PRO A 186 13.81 -11.80 10.76
N ALA A 187 15.01 -12.30 10.47
CA ALA A 187 16.24 -11.52 10.50
C ALA A 187 16.25 -10.35 9.50
N LEU A 188 15.54 -10.42 8.36
CA LEU A 188 15.46 -9.28 7.43
C LEU A 188 14.69 -8.12 8.04
N SER A 189 13.58 -8.42 8.71
CA SER A 189 12.73 -7.41 9.37
C SER A 189 13.31 -6.95 10.71
N LEU A 190 14.04 -7.81 11.42
CA LEU A 190 14.63 -7.52 12.74
C LEU A 190 16.06 -6.99 12.68
N ALA A 191 16.78 -7.12 11.55
CA ALA A 191 18.15 -6.59 11.41
C ALA A 191 18.20 -5.07 11.59
N LEU A 192 17.30 -4.34 10.92
CA LEU A 192 17.20 -2.88 11.03
C LEU A 192 16.83 -2.41 12.46
N PRO A 193 15.78 -2.95 13.11
CA PRO A 193 15.44 -2.64 14.50
C PRO A 193 16.54 -2.95 15.51
N ARG A 194 17.25 -4.08 15.36
CA ARG A 194 18.38 -4.46 16.23
C ARG A 194 19.57 -3.53 16.05
N MET A 195 19.84 -3.06 14.83
CA MET A 195 20.90 -2.07 14.57
C MET A 195 20.54 -0.67 15.10
N LEU A 196 19.25 -0.33 15.17
CA LEU A 196 18.73 0.91 15.75
C LEU A 196 18.57 0.86 17.29
N GLY A 197 18.86 -0.29 17.93
CA GLY A 197 18.83 -0.44 19.39
C GLY A 197 17.43 -0.45 20.02
N VAL A 198 16.38 -0.74 19.24
CA VAL A 198 14.98 -0.75 19.70
C VAL A 198 14.54 -2.15 20.18
N HIS A 199 15.46 -3.12 20.29
CA HIS A 199 15.29 -4.45 20.89
C HIS A 199 16.60 -4.95 21.48
#